data_AF-A0A345V4L9-F1
#
_entry.id   AF-A0A345V4L9-F1
#
_cell.length_a   1.000
_cell.length_b   1.000
_cell.length_c   1.000
_cell.angle_alpha   90.00
_cell.angle_beta   90.00
_cell.angle_gamma   90.00
#
_symmetry.space_group_name_H-M   'P 1'
#
loop_
_entity.id
_entity.type
_entity.pdbx_description
1 polymer ?
#
loop_
_entity_poly.entity_id
_entity_poly.type
_entity_poly.pdbx_seq_one_letter_code
_entity_poly.pdbx_strand_id
1 'polypeptide(L)'
;MLTRIKREKVFPPSARANLYEYDPNLPMGSWVVWWYGRLIKNFADNTVPLVMVTLQRLDGDSLTEEFYPCKIAISRLRFYPQGLILEDRLPVAKIALETLWFKVGFGYKDWNFRTAKELRRCSAKHDLSLPDECANDWSLEFKQPEGALTLNCVDYLVRGYSIRSEIPRILTTYEWNEVRRRLLKHETPKHEKNLSDRLVVYPHPDMVEEDEVFLALLANEDRRTRRAAESIFSQNDTPSFKAGNPHTLQVLPWFDGPTELKCRGLWINGGNDFVCMELRGYIGPAGKRIDNRGYRPSKKTKHVEDRRGGPPIRRFLTDADLDIGMTDTYQPRSPYPREDVIHDDFQIVSTREKTRTLLDSPDEETQARSVDESPPSKYSTGDSLGEKDDDTGKFTMTAEPVDADYNGALAEMWKSFTRLHAAGQIDEVRWYLNKKFYEKGPPRLFELSDRQYTEKDDPERKLEKWLNLHSRRRRGVMFIVIKVNSKYYLVVETERRHWVNKDGEQQEESSRGLICAVSGAREIKSVCEFIDAELPQHAGVFKNLAWTLDNRFALYSHRPSEDKSTWLDGAAINALRQIGVTLRKPVKHTPATEANKSDVSETDRDQLANAALS
;
A
#
# COMPACT_ATOMS: atom_id res chain seq x y z
N MET A 1 16.68 23.80 -13.09
CA MET A 1 15.29 24.28 -12.98
C MET A 1 14.42 23.37 -13.81
N LEU A 2 13.37 22.78 -13.24
CA LEU A 2 12.40 22.00 -14.01
C LEU A 2 11.53 22.97 -14.80
N THR A 3 11.88 23.24 -16.04
CA THR A 3 11.12 24.17 -16.91
C THR A 3 10.19 23.44 -17.87
N ARG A 4 10.44 22.14 -18.09
CA ARG A 4 9.62 21.27 -18.93
C ARG A 4 9.29 19.98 -18.21
N ILE A 5 8.06 19.54 -18.39
CA ILE A 5 7.55 18.28 -17.87
C ILE A 5 7.39 17.26 -19.00
N LYS A 6 7.50 15.99 -18.66
CA LYS A 6 7.07 14.90 -19.54
C LYS A 6 5.72 14.42 -19.04
N ARG A 7 4.76 14.25 -19.94
CA ARG A 7 3.43 13.73 -19.60
C ARG A 7 3.43 12.20 -19.60
N GLU A 8 2.73 11.61 -18.65
CA GLU A 8 2.30 10.22 -18.65
C GLU A 8 0.76 10.17 -18.70
N LYS A 9 0.21 9.17 -19.38
CA LYS A 9 -1.24 9.02 -19.50
C LYS A 9 -1.84 8.63 -18.15
N VAL A 10 -2.92 9.30 -17.75
CA VAL A 10 -3.73 8.84 -16.62
C VAL A 10 -4.56 7.66 -17.10
N PHE A 11 -4.32 6.49 -16.50
CA PHE A 11 -5.20 5.35 -16.67
C PHE A 11 -6.27 5.40 -15.58
N PRO A 12 -7.54 5.67 -15.94
CA PRO A 12 -8.61 5.74 -14.98
C PRO A 12 -8.84 4.39 -14.28
N PRO A 13 -9.41 4.38 -13.05
CA PRO A 13 -10.21 3.31 -12.50
C PRO A 13 -10.44 2.06 -13.32
N SER A 14 -9.85 0.89 -13.12
CA SER A 14 -10.38 -0.31 -13.83
C SER A 14 -11.78 -0.70 -13.36
N ALA A 15 -12.17 -0.23 -12.16
CA ALA A 15 -13.54 -0.27 -11.71
C ALA A 15 -14.46 0.67 -12.50
N ARG A 16 -13.95 1.79 -13.07
CA ARG A 16 -14.69 2.81 -13.86
C ARG A 16 -13.73 3.71 -14.64
N ALA A 17 -13.78 3.68 -15.98
CA ALA A 17 -12.89 4.45 -16.82
C ALA A 17 -13.09 5.99 -16.79
N ASN A 18 -14.14 6.52 -16.14
CA ASN A 18 -14.52 7.93 -16.33
C ASN A 18 -14.96 8.67 -15.05
N LEU A 19 -14.69 8.14 -13.85
CA LEU A 19 -15.07 8.86 -12.62
C LEU A 19 -14.03 9.94 -12.34
N TYR A 20 -14.17 11.06 -13.04
CA TYR A 20 -13.44 12.27 -12.75
C TYR A 20 -14.36 13.20 -11.99
N GLU A 21 -13.85 13.65 -10.86
CA GLU A 21 -14.55 14.66 -10.09
C GLU A 21 -14.59 15.96 -10.91
N TYR A 22 -15.80 16.43 -11.21
CA TYR A 22 -16.00 17.77 -11.72
C TYR A 22 -16.09 18.75 -10.55
N ASP A 23 -15.03 19.53 -10.33
CA ASP A 23 -15.07 20.65 -9.39
C ASP A 23 -15.12 21.98 -10.17
N PRO A 24 -16.27 22.70 -10.14
CA PRO A 24 -16.41 23.96 -10.84
C PRO A 24 -15.48 25.07 -10.30
N ASN A 25 -14.91 24.89 -9.12
CA ASN A 25 -13.96 25.83 -8.51
C ASN A 25 -12.54 25.70 -9.08
N LEU A 26 -12.26 24.69 -9.90
CA LEU A 26 -10.98 24.55 -10.59
C LEU A 26 -10.86 25.58 -11.74
N PRO A 27 -9.66 26.10 -12.01
CA PRO A 27 -9.46 27.07 -13.07
C PRO A 27 -9.57 26.42 -14.47
N MET A 28 -9.96 27.21 -15.46
CA MET A 28 -9.86 26.83 -16.89
C MET A 28 -8.42 26.90 -17.38
N GLY A 29 -8.10 26.20 -18.46
CA GLY A 29 -6.74 26.09 -19.01
C GLY A 29 -5.97 24.87 -18.48
N SER A 30 -4.68 24.82 -18.77
CA SER A 30 -3.79 23.71 -18.41
C SER A 30 -3.03 23.98 -17.11
N TRP A 31 -3.22 23.13 -16.12
CA TRP A 31 -2.67 23.29 -14.77
C TRP A 31 -2.10 21.98 -14.26
N VAL A 32 -1.05 22.04 -13.44
CA VAL A 32 -0.58 20.90 -12.65
C VAL A 32 -0.88 21.11 -11.18
N VAL A 33 -1.37 20.07 -10.50
CA VAL A 33 -1.46 20.04 -9.04
C VAL A 33 -0.05 20.02 -8.47
N TRP A 34 0.37 21.13 -7.87
CA TRP A 34 1.78 21.36 -7.57
C TRP A 34 2.14 21.15 -6.10
N TRP A 35 1.27 21.57 -5.19
CA TRP A 35 1.55 21.53 -3.76
C TRP A 35 0.29 21.49 -2.89
N TYR A 36 0.39 20.80 -1.74
CA TYR A 36 -0.61 20.87 -0.69
C TYR A 36 -0.13 21.78 0.44
N GLY A 37 -0.86 22.85 0.70
CA GLY A 37 -0.50 23.84 1.70
C GLY A 37 -1.37 23.77 2.95
N ARG A 38 -1.80 24.95 3.36
CA ARG A 38 -2.50 25.24 4.62
C ARG A 38 -3.89 24.62 4.67
N LEU A 39 -4.29 24.12 5.83
CA LEU A 39 -5.67 23.79 6.15
C LEU A 39 -6.51 25.05 6.32
N ILE A 40 -7.77 24.98 5.91
CA ILE A 40 -8.79 26.02 6.07
C ILE A 40 -10.03 25.38 6.65
N LYS A 41 -10.64 26.06 7.63
CA LYS A 41 -11.94 25.68 8.15
C LYS A 41 -13.00 25.80 7.06
N ASN A 42 -13.72 24.71 6.82
CA ASN A 42 -14.88 24.74 5.96
C ASN A 42 -16.09 25.20 6.78
N PHE A 43 -16.59 26.41 6.51
CA PHE A 43 -17.74 26.95 7.22
C PHE A 43 -19.08 26.42 6.70
N ALA A 44 -19.12 26.02 5.43
CA ALA A 44 -20.29 25.38 4.85
C ALA A 44 -20.44 23.95 5.41
N ASP A 45 -19.32 23.23 5.49
CA ASP A 45 -19.28 21.90 6.09
C ASP A 45 -18.28 21.82 7.25
N ASN A 46 -18.79 21.90 8.49
CA ASN A 46 -17.98 21.74 9.69
C ASN A 46 -17.44 20.30 9.90
N THR A 47 -17.67 19.38 8.96
CA THR A 47 -17.25 17.97 9.05
C THR A 47 -16.10 17.58 8.12
N VAL A 48 -15.64 18.51 7.26
CA VAL A 48 -14.48 18.32 6.37
C VAL A 48 -13.68 19.61 6.19
N PRO A 49 -12.48 19.71 6.80
CA PRO A 49 -11.55 20.79 6.51
C PRO A 49 -11.09 20.81 5.05
N LEU A 50 -10.86 22.02 4.52
CA LEU A 50 -10.29 22.25 3.19
C LEU A 50 -8.77 22.36 3.28
N VAL A 51 -8.08 22.05 2.19
CA VAL A 51 -6.66 22.29 2.00
C VAL A 51 -6.49 23.28 0.86
N MET A 52 -5.59 24.25 1.05
CA MET A 52 -5.12 25.12 -0.02
C MET A 52 -4.19 24.34 -0.92
N VAL A 53 -4.69 23.99 -2.10
CA VAL A 53 -3.92 23.30 -3.13
C VAL A 53 -3.41 24.33 -4.13
N THR A 54 -2.09 24.41 -4.28
CA THR A 54 -1.47 25.28 -5.27
C THR A 54 -1.36 24.55 -6.59
N LEU A 55 -1.92 25.14 -7.63
CA LEU A 55 -1.76 24.71 -9.01
C LEU A 55 -0.68 25.57 -9.68
N GLN A 56 0.08 25.00 -10.61
CA GLN A 56 1.03 25.75 -11.45
C GLN A 56 0.61 25.65 -12.92
N ARG A 57 0.63 26.78 -13.64
CA ARG A 57 0.14 26.81 -15.03
C ARG A 57 1.14 26.19 -16.00
N LEU A 58 0.60 25.49 -16.99
CA LEU A 58 1.33 24.89 -18.10
C LEU A 58 1.07 25.67 -19.39
N ASP A 59 2.11 25.84 -20.19
CA ASP A 59 2.03 26.22 -21.60
C ASP A 59 2.62 25.08 -22.45
N GLY A 60 1.73 24.24 -22.97
CA GLY A 60 2.07 22.92 -23.51
C GLY A 60 2.70 22.03 -22.43
N ASP A 61 3.99 21.73 -22.59
CA ASP A 61 4.78 20.95 -21.62
C ASP A 61 5.70 21.83 -20.76
N SER A 62 5.61 23.15 -20.87
CA SER A 62 6.46 24.08 -20.12
C SER A 62 5.75 24.59 -18.87
N LEU A 63 6.43 24.53 -17.73
CA LEU A 63 5.94 25.15 -16.49
C LEU A 63 6.15 26.66 -16.56
N THR A 64 5.11 27.41 -16.21
CA THR A 64 5.17 28.87 -16.12
C THR A 64 5.37 29.33 -14.68
N GLU A 65 5.62 30.63 -14.47
CA GLU A 65 5.72 31.22 -13.13
C GLU A 65 4.35 31.51 -12.49
N GLU A 66 3.25 31.21 -13.19
CA GLU A 66 1.89 31.48 -12.71
C GLU A 66 1.38 30.36 -11.80
N PHE A 67 0.93 30.75 -10.62
CA PHE A 67 0.33 29.86 -9.63
C PHE A 67 -1.13 30.23 -9.38
N TYR A 68 -1.97 29.22 -9.16
CA TYR A 68 -3.37 29.40 -8.80
C TYR A 68 -3.71 28.61 -7.53
N PRO A 69 -4.08 29.27 -6.43
CA PRO A 69 -4.53 28.58 -5.23
C PRO A 69 -6.01 28.18 -5.34
N CYS A 70 -6.33 26.92 -5.05
CA CYS A 70 -7.71 26.42 -4.95
C CYS A 70 -7.94 25.71 -3.60
N LYS A 71 -9.21 25.58 -3.21
CA LYS A 71 -9.61 24.93 -1.95
C LYS A 71 -10.21 23.57 -2.29
N ILE A 72 -9.67 22.51 -1.71
CA ILE A 72 -10.14 21.14 -1.92
C ILE A 72 -10.26 20.46 -0.56
N ALA A 73 -11.37 19.79 -0.27
CA ALA A 73 -11.51 19.02 0.97
C ALA A 73 -10.38 17.98 1.14
N ILE A 74 -9.86 17.84 2.36
CA ILE A 74 -8.72 16.95 2.65
C ILE A 74 -8.97 15.50 2.22
N SER A 75 -10.22 15.04 2.37
CA SER A 75 -10.70 13.72 1.97
C SER A 75 -10.77 13.50 0.45
N ARG A 76 -10.75 14.57 -0.35
CA ARG A 76 -10.77 14.55 -1.83
C ARG A 76 -9.36 14.56 -2.43
N LEU A 77 -8.30 14.85 -1.65
CA LEU A 77 -6.93 15.00 -2.16
C LEU A 77 -6.35 13.76 -2.87
N ARG A 78 -6.93 12.57 -2.70
CA ARG A 78 -6.50 11.41 -3.50
C ARG A 78 -6.91 11.49 -4.98
N PHE A 79 -7.93 12.28 -5.34
CA PHE A 79 -8.26 12.61 -6.73
C PHE A 79 -7.28 13.60 -7.36
N TYR A 80 -6.61 14.41 -6.54
CA TYR A 80 -5.66 15.43 -6.97
C TYR A 80 -4.26 15.15 -6.43
N PRO A 81 -3.62 14.01 -6.75
CA PRO A 81 -2.21 13.78 -6.40
C PRO A 81 -1.33 14.90 -6.97
N GLN A 82 -0.27 15.29 -6.25
CA GLN A 82 0.72 16.21 -6.82
C GLN A 82 1.30 15.60 -8.11
N GLY A 83 1.47 16.45 -9.12
CA GLY A 83 1.85 16.06 -10.48
C GLY A 83 0.68 15.71 -11.40
N LEU A 84 -0.58 15.69 -10.93
CA LEU A 84 -1.75 15.55 -11.80
C LEU A 84 -1.91 16.78 -12.70
N ILE A 85 -2.13 16.55 -13.99
CA ILE A 85 -2.35 17.58 -15.01
C ILE A 85 -3.84 17.66 -15.31
N LEU A 86 -4.38 18.86 -15.14
CA LEU A 86 -5.75 19.26 -15.41
C LEU A 86 -5.77 20.10 -16.69
N GLU A 87 -6.68 19.82 -17.61
CA GLU A 87 -7.02 20.68 -18.73
C GLU A 87 -8.51 20.99 -18.66
N ASP A 88 -8.84 22.28 -18.58
CA ASP A 88 -10.21 22.76 -18.45
C ASP A 88 -10.97 22.03 -17.34
N ARG A 89 -10.31 21.94 -16.17
CA ARG A 89 -10.76 21.29 -14.92
C ARG A 89 -10.74 19.77 -14.92
N LEU A 90 -10.49 19.13 -16.06
CA LEU A 90 -10.51 17.68 -16.19
C LEU A 90 -9.10 17.11 -16.10
N PRO A 91 -8.89 16.02 -15.34
CA PRO A 91 -7.62 15.33 -15.35
C PRO A 91 -7.36 14.66 -16.71
N VAL A 92 -6.22 14.96 -17.31
CA VAL A 92 -5.85 14.45 -18.65
C VAL A 92 -4.55 13.65 -18.64
N ALA A 93 -3.65 13.93 -17.70
CA ALA A 93 -2.33 13.33 -17.62
C ALA A 93 -1.73 13.48 -16.22
N LYS A 94 -0.57 12.89 -15.98
CA LYS A 94 0.31 13.21 -14.84
C LYS A 94 1.68 13.61 -15.38
N ILE A 95 2.47 14.30 -14.57
CA ILE A 95 3.92 14.41 -14.81
C ILE A 95 4.51 13.00 -14.68
N ALA A 96 5.39 12.62 -15.61
CA ALA A 96 6.18 11.40 -15.53
C ALA A 96 7.26 11.55 -14.45
N LEU A 97 7.17 10.72 -13.41
CA LEU A 97 7.99 10.80 -12.20
C LEU A 97 8.66 9.45 -11.89
N GLU A 98 9.80 9.50 -11.20
CA GLU A 98 10.47 8.29 -10.71
C GLU A 98 9.76 7.77 -9.46
N THR A 99 9.58 6.46 -9.37
CA THR A 99 9.05 5.80 -8.17
C THR A 99 10.14 4.95 -7.52
N LEU A 100 10.55 5.32 -6.31
CA LEU A 100 11.69 4.72 -5.60
C LEU A 100 11.33 4.36 -4.16
N TRP A 101 12.04 3.39 -3.61
CA TRP A 101 11.96 3.03 -2.18
C TRP A 101 13.11 3.68 -1.42
N PHE A 102 12.78 4.37 -0.34
CA PHE A 102 13.74 5.04 0.55
C PHE A 102 13.69 4.42 1.94
N LYS A 103 14.87 4.08 2.47
CA LYS A 103 15.01 3.68 3.87
C LYS A 103 14.93 4.91 4.76
N VAL A 104 14.06 4.87 5.76
CA VAL A 104 13.86 5.97 6.69
C VAL A 104 13.72 5.42 8.11
N GLY A 105 13.99 6.27 9.11
CA GLY A 105 13.65 6.00 10.50
C GLY A 105 12.47 6.87 10.91
N PHE A 106 11.52 6.28 11.63
CA PHE A 106 10.41 7.05 12.22
C PHE A 106 10.68 7.46 13.67
N GLY A 107 11.84 7.12 14.23
CA GLY A 107 12.32 7.65 15.50
C GLY A 107 12.44 9.17 15.47
N TYR A 108 12.14 9.85 16.57
CA TYR A 108 12.18 11.34 16.65
C TYR A 108 13.53 11.98 16.28
N LYS A 109 14.61 11.20 16.20
CA LYS A 109 15.94 11.66 15.79
C LYS A 109 16.22 11.47 14.30
N ASP A 110 15.38 10.70 13.61
CA ASP A 110 15.63 10.21 12.25
C ASP A 110 14.95 11.09 11.17
N TRP A 111 14.08 11.99 11.60
CA TRP A 111 13.36 12.93 10.73
C TRP A 111 13.28 14.31 11.37
N ASN A 112 13.05 15.34 10.55
CA ASN A 112 12.83 16.72 11.00
C ASN A 112 11.65 17.34 10.26
N PHE A 113 11.01 18.33 10.87
CA PHE A 113 10.12 19.21 10.14
C PHE A 113 10.91 20.34 9.48
N ARG A 114 10.61 20.61 8.21
CA ARG A 114 11.17 21.73 7.45
C ARG A 114 10.06 22.49 6.77
N THR A 115 10.11 23.81 6.87
CA THR A 115 9.22 24.70 6.12
C THR A 115 9.66 24.81 4.66
N ALA A 116 8.74 25.15 3.76
CA ALA A 116 9.07 25.45 2.36
C ALA A 116 10.15 26.53 2.22
N LYS A 117 10.14 27.54 3.12
CA LYS A 117 11.16 28.59 3.16
C LYS A 117 12.54 28.06 3.54
N GLU A 118 12.65 27.21 4.55
CA GLU A 118 13.91 26.58 4.95
C GLU A 118 14.48 25.67 3.86
N LEU A 119 13.59 24.98 3.13
CA LEU A 119 13.92 24.19 1.94
C LEU A 119 14.20 25.05 0.69
N ARG A 120 14.17 26.39 0.81
CA ARG A 120 14.37 27.36 -0.27
C ARG A 120 13.41 27.19 -1.45
N ARG A 121 12.25 26.56 -1.23
CA ARG A 121 11.25 26.33 -2.28
C ARG A 121 10.54 27.59 -2.71
N CYS A 122 10.50 28.65 -1.90
CA CYS A 122 9.96 29.94 -2.31
C CYS A 122 10.92 30.76 -3.20
N SER A 123 12.10 30.22 -3.52
CA SER A 123 12.99 30.87 -4.47
C SER A 123 12.56 30.57 -5.91
N ALA A 124 12.45 31.62 -6.73
CA ALA A 124 12.26 31.48 -8.17
C ALA A 124 13.38 30.68 -8.87
N LYS A 125 14.53 30.48 -8.23
CA LYS A 125 15.64 29.66 -8.77
C LYS A 125 15.54 28.17 -8.41
N HIS A 126 14.60 27.79 -7.55
CA HIS A 126 14.43 26.41 -7.10
C HIS A 126 13.77 25.56 -8.20
N ASP A 127 14.20 24.30 -8.33
CA ASP A 127 13.68 23.38 -9.37
C ASP A 127 12.17 23.11 -9.23
N LEU A 128 11.68 23.15 -7.98
CA LEU A 128 10.28 23.00 -7.62
C LEU A 128 9.81 24.22 -6.82
N SER A 129 9.85 25.39 -7.46
CA SER A 129 9.50 26.65 -6.83
C SER A 129 8.04 26.66 -6.36
N LEU A 130 7.79 27.36 -5.26
CA LEU A 130 6.48 27.57 -4.65
C LEU A 130 6.27 29.07 -4.47
N PRO A 131 5.02 29.55 -4.46
CA PRO A 131 4.74 30.95 -4.16
C PRO A 131 5.05 31.26 -2.68
N ASP A 132 5.28 32.55 -2.36
CA ASP A 132 5.68 32.99 -1.01
C ASP A 132 4.64 32.67 0.07
N GLU A 133 3.37 32.57 -0.33
CA GLU A 133 2.25 32.18 0.53
C GLU A 133 2.40 30.76 1.11
N CYS A 134 3.23 29.92 0.49
CA CYS A 134 3.55 28.57 0.94
C CYS A 134 4.76 28.53 1.89
N ALA A 135 5.40 29.66 2.20
CA ALA A 135 6.67 29.72 2.94
C ALA A 135 6.69 28.92 4.26
N ASN A 136 5.55 28.87 4.95
CA ASN A 136 5.41 28.22 6.25
C ASN A 136 4.81 26.80 6.17
N ASP A 137 4.57 26.28 4.97
CA ASP A 137 4.04 24.93 4.78
C ASP A 137 5.09 23.88 5.16
N TRP A 138 4.67 22.83 5.87
CA TRP A 138 5.57 21.86 6.48
C TRP A 138 5.79 20.61 5.62
N SER A 139 7.04 20.15 5.62
CA SER A 139 7.47 18.85 5.08
C SER A 139 8.19 18.04 6.16
N LEU A 140 8.07 16.72 6.06
CA LEU A 140 8.96 15.78 6.72
C LEU A 140 10.26 15.66 5.90
N GLU A 141 11.40 15.81 6.56
CA GLU A 141 12.73 15.62 5.99
C GLU A 141 13.38 14.40 6.64
N PHE A 142 13.78 13.42 5.83
CA PHE A 142 14.53 12.24 6.24
C PHE A 142 15.93 12.28 5.63
N LYS A 143 16.96 12.15 6.48
CA LYS A 143 18.35 12.11 5.99
C LYS A 143 18.59 10.85 5.15
N GLN A 144 19.26 11.02 4.02
CA GLN A 144 19.69 9.93 3.15
C GLN A 144 21.23 9.88 3.11
N PRO A 145 21.85 8.79 2.62
CA PRO A 145 23.31 8.72 2.49
C PRO A 145 23.89 9.86 1.65
N GLU A 146 23.15 10.25 0.62
CA GLU A 146 23.39 11.41 -0.23
C GLU A 146 22.14 12.29 -0.11
N GLY A 147 22.30 13.50 0.45
CA GLY A 147 21.23 14.48 0.63
C GLY A 147 20.08 14.06 1.57
N ALA A 148 18.85 14.40 1.18
CA ALA A 148 17.64 14.16 1.96
C ALA A 148 16.42 13.77 1.10
N LEU A 149 15.51 13.01 1.71
CA LEU A 149 14.15 12.78 1.21
C LEU A 149 13.21 13.77 1.89
N THR A 150 12.44 14.54 1.11
CA THR A 150 11.39 15.42 1.63
C THR A 150 10.01 14.95 1.21
N LEU A 151 9.04 15.02 2.13
CA LEU A 151 7.65 14.61 1.91
C LEU A 151 6.69 15.63 2.52
N ASN A 152 5.70 16.07 1.75
CA ASN A 152 4.68 16.99 2.23
C ASN A 152 3.88 16.39 3.41
N CYS A 153 3.68 17.16 4.49
CA CYS A 153 2.99 16.65 5.69
C CYS A 153 1.53 16.27 5.41
N VAL A 154 0.81 17.04 4.60
CA VAL A 154 -0.59 16.75 4.23
C VAL A 154 -0.66 15.49 3.37
N ASP A 155 0.28 15.28 2.44
CA ASP A 155 0.36 14.04 1.65
C ASP A 155 0.61 12.82 2.55
N TYR A 156 1.53 12.94 3.52
CA TYR A 156 1.79 11.90 4.50
C TYR A 156 0.56 11.59 5.38
N LEU A 157 -0.24 12.60 5.75
CA LEU A 157 -1.50 12.37 6.45
C LEU A 157 -2.50 11.62 5.56
N VAL A 158 -2.78 12.15 4.37
CA VAL A 158 -3.83 11.61 3.47
C VAL A 158 -3.52 10.18 3.01
N ARG A 159 -2.24 9.86 2.80
CA ARG A 159 -1.80 8.59 2.23
C ARG A 159 -1.12 7.66 3.22
N GLY A 160 -0.40 8.20 4.19
CA GLY A 160 0.39 7.42 5.15
C GLY A 160 -0.38 6.94 6.39
N TYR A 161 -1.45 7.63 6.79
CA TYR A 161 -2.25 7.23 7.96
C TYR A 161 -3.33 6.20 7.65
N SER A 162 -3.83 6.17 6.42
CA SER A 162 -4.94 5.30 6.02
C SER A 162 -5.00 5.15 4.52
N ILE A 163 -5.48 4.00 4.05
CA ILE A 163 -5.78 3.76 2.64
C ILE A 163 -7.10 4.44 2.22
N ARG A 164 -8.00 4.70 3.18
CA ARG A 164 -9.31 5.33 2.97
C ARG A 164 -9.26 6.81 3.37
N SER A 165 -10.09 7.64 2.75
CA SER A 165 -10.15 9.09 3.03
C SER A 165 -10.70 9.44 4.42
N GLU A 166 -11.27 8.47 5.15
CA GLU A 166 -11.99 8.70 6.40
C GLU A 166 -11.09 9.00 7.61
N ILE A 167 -9.98 8.29 7.81
CA ILE A 167 -9.12 8.54 8.98
C ILE A 167 -8.51 9.95 8.94
N PRO A 168 -7.91 10.43 7.83
CA PRO A 168 -7.42 11.81 7.73
C PRO A 168 -8.50 12.86 8.02
N ARG A 169 -9.71 12.65 7.50
CA ARG A 169 -10.86 13.52 7.74
C ARG A 169 -11.24 13.53 9.22
N ILE A 170 -11.40 12.36 9.84
CA ILE A 170 -11.79 12.24 11.25
C ILE A 170 -10.75 12.93 12.15
N LEU A 171 -9.45 12.65 11.93
CA LEU A 171 -8.36 13.19 12.74
C LEU A 171 -8.19 14.72 12.62
N THR A 172 -8.62 15.32 11.51
CA THR A 172 -8.52 16.78 11.30
C THR A 172 -9.77 17.53 11.74
N THR A 173 -10.87 16.83 12.02
CA THR A 173 -12.20 17.42 12.22
C THR A 173 -12.67 17.36 13.66
N TYR A 174 -12.38 16.28 14.38
CA TYR A 174 -13.04 15.98 15.65
C TYR A 174 -12.09 15.98 16.84
N GLU A 175 -12.64 16.36 17.99
CA GLU A 175 -12.01 16.16 19.30
C GLU A 175 -11.76 14.67 19.58
N TRP A 176 -10.78 14.40 20.44
CA TRP A 176 -10.26 13.06 20.67
C TRP A 176 -11.31 12.00 21.04
N ASN A 177 -12.27 12.34 21.90
CA ASN A 177 -13.32 11.40 22.30
C ASN A 177 -14.20 11.00 21.09
N GLU A 178 -14.48 11.96 20.21
CA GLU A 178 -15.28 11.73 19.01
C GLU A 178 -14.48 10.98 17.94
N VAL A 179 -13.18 11.27 17.80
CA VAL A 179 -12.25 10.47 16.97
C VAL A 179 -12.34 8.99 17.36
N ARG A 180 -12.25 8.67 18.66
CA ARG A 180 -12.32 7.27 19.13
C ARG A 180 -13.64 6.60 18.78
N ARG A 181 -14.78 7.30 18.96
CA ARG A 181 -16.11 6.77 18.61
C ARG A 181 -16.30 6.51 17.12
N ARG A 182 -15.63 7.28 16.27
CA ARG A 182 -15.73 7.16 14.80
C ARG A 182 -14.78 6.14 14.21
N LEU A 183 -13.64 5.89 14.85
CA LEU A 183 -12.66 4.89 14.42
C LEU A 183 -12.92 3.50 15.00
N LEU A 184 -13.49 3.42 16.21
CA LEU A 184 -13.75 2.18 16.93
C LEU A 184 -15.24 2.07 17.25
N LYS A 185 -15.85 0.90 17.00
CA LYS A 185 -17.24 0.66 17.38
C LYS A 185 -17.43 0.66 18.90
N HIS A 186 -16.45 0.10 19.62
CA HIS A 186 -16.35 0.25 21.07
C HIS A 186 -14.90 0.16 21.53
N GLU A 187 -14.65 0.54 22.78
CA GLU A 187 -13.32 0.42 23.36
C GLU A 187 -12.92 -1.05 23.56
N THR A 188 -11.70 -1.42 23.16
CA THR A 188 -11.14 -2.73 23.50
C THR A 188 -11.20 -2.94 25.02
N PRO A 189 -11.82 -4.01 25.54
CA PRO A 189 -11.89 -4.28 26.96
C PRO A 189 -10.50 -4.33 27.61
N LYS A 190 -10.38 -3.86 28.86
CA LYS A 190 -9.08 -3.80 29.57
C LYS A 190 -8.34 -5.15 29.62
N HIS A 191 -9.08 -6.26 29.73
CA HIS A 191 -8.50 -7.61 29.78
C HIS A 191 -8.06 -8.15 28.42
N GLU A 192 -8.46 -7.50 27.32
CA GLU A 192 -8.07 -7.84 25.94
C GLU A 192 -7.03 -6.86 25.37
N LYS A 193 -6.73 -5.76 26.09
CA LYS A 193 -5.71 -4.80 25.70
C LYS A 193 -4.31 -5.38 25.88
N ASN A 194 -3.45 -5.17 24.90
CA ASN A 194 -2.01 -5.45 24.95
C ASN A 194 -1.65 -6.90 25.32
N LEU A 195 -2.46 -7.88 24.92
CA LEU A 195 -2.17 -9.31 25.11
C LEU A 195 -0.75 -9.66 24.62
N SER A 196 -0.13 -10.67 25.23
CA SER A 196 1.29 -10.98 25.00
C SER A 196 1.60 -11.30 23.54
N ASP A 197 0.67 -11.95 22.86
CA ASP A 197 0.78 -12.48 21.50
C ASP A 197 0.07 -11.61 20.46
N ARG A 198 -1.00 -10.88 20.82
CA ARG A 198 -1.89 -10.19 19.88
C ARG A 198 -2.37 -8.80 20.35
N LEU A 199 -2.86 -8.01 19.41
CA LEU A 199 -3.60 -6.77 19.66
C LEU A 199 -5.04 -6.95 19.19
N VAL A 200 -6.00 -6.81 20.11
CA VAL A 200 -7.43 -6.91 19.82
C VAL A 200 -7.97 -5.54 19.45
N VAL A 201 -8.76 -5.47 18.37
CA VAL A 201 -9.38 -4.24 17.89
C VAL A 201 -10.82 -4.46 17.45
N TYR A 202 -11.69 -3.49 17.77
CA TYR A 202 -13.10 -3.46 17.39
C TYR A 202 -13.34 -2.26 16.47
N PRO A 203 -13.00 -2.37 15.17
CA PRO A 203 -13.08 -1.25 14.26
C PRO A 203 -14.54 -0.81 14.04
N HIS A 204 -14.74 0.47 13.79
CA HIS A 204 -16.03 0.97 13.33
C HIS A 204 -16.37 0.35 11.96
N PRO A 205 -17.65 0.04 11.64
CA PRO A 205 -18.04 -0.56 10.35
C PRO A 205 -17.63 0.24 9.10
N ASP A 206 -17.32 1.53 9.27
CA ASP A 206 -16.86 2.41 8.20
C ASP A 206 -15.37 2.28 7.87
N MET A 207 -14.60 1.62 8.74
CA MET A 207 -13.17 1.39 8.55
C MET A 207 -12.90 0.15 7.70
N VAL A 208 -11.76 0.15 7.02
CA VAL A 208 -11.32 -0.96 6.16
C VAL A 208 -10.25 -1.81 6.82
N GLU A 209 -10.07 -3.03 6.31
CA GLU A 209 -9.15 -4.04 6.85
C GLU A 209 -7.67 -3.64 6.71
N GLU A 210 -7.35 -2.83 5.70
CA GLU A 210 -6.00 -2.33 5.45
C GLU A 210 -5.54 -1.37 6.57
N ASP A 211 -6.47 -0.65 7.20
CA ASP A 211 -6.18 0.32 8.27
C ASP A 211 -6.06 -0.31 9.67
N GLU A 212 -6.29 -1.62 9.79
CA GLU A 212 -6.33 -2.34 11.07
C GLU A 212 -5.08 -2.18 11.92
N VAL A 213 -3.90 -2.04 11.32
CA VAL A 213 -2.64 -1.88 12.08
C VAL A 213 -2.67 -0.59 12.88
N PHE A 214 -3.06 0.51 12.24
CA PHE A 214 -3.21 1.80 12.89
C PHE A 214 -4.30 1.74 13.97
N LEU A 215 -5.47 1.18 13.62
CA LEU A 215 -6.60 1.06 14.55
C LEU A 215 -6.27 0.18 15.77
N ALA A 216 -5.55 -0.92 15.59
CA ALA A 216 -5.17 -1.82 16.66
C ALA A 216 -4.17 -1.17 17.61
N LEU A 217 -3.15 -0.48 17.09
CA LEU A 217 -2.20 0.25 17.92
C LEU A 217 -2.88 1.38 18.69
N LEU A 218 -3.79 2.11 18.04
CA LEU A 218 -4.62 3.14 18.66
C LEU A 218 -5.49 2.57 19.80
N ALA A 219 -6.22 1.49 19.54
CA ALA A 219 -7.12 0.86 20.52
C ALA A 219 -6.39 0.27 21.74
N ASN A 220 -5.13 -0.12 21.55
CA ASN A 220 -4.25 -0.67 22.58
C ASN A 220 -3.33 0.38 23.21
N GLU A 221 -3.63 1.66 23.04
CA GLU A 221 -2.93 2.78 23.69
C GLU A 221 -1.43 2.85 23.38
N ASP A 222 -1.03 2.46 22.16
CA ASP A 222 0.34 2.68 21.70
C ASP A 222 0.68 4.17 21.79
N ARG A 223 1.72 4.48 22.57
CA ARG A 223 2.07 5.87 22.92
C ARG A 223 2.36 6.72 21.68
N ARG A 224 2.99 6.14 20.66
CA ARG A 224 3.37 6.90 19.46
C ARG A 224 2.16 7.14 18.57
N THR A 225 1.39 6.10 18.30
CA THR A 225 0.17 6.16 17.48
C THR A 225 -0.83 7.14 18.08
N ARG A 226 -1.06 7.05 19.39
CA ARG A 226 -1.93 7.98 20.12
C ARG A 226 -1.46 9.42 20.03
N ARG A 227 -0.20 9.69 20.35
CA ARG A 227 0.35 11.05 20.31
C ARG A 227 0.29 11.65 18.91
N ALA A 228 0.58 10.86 17.89
CA ALA A 228 0.52 11.29 16.50
C ALA A 228 -0.92 11.66 16.10
N ALA A 229 -1.89 10.80 16.41
CA ALA A 229 -3.31 11.03 16.13
C ALA A 229 -3.88 12.24 16.90
N GLU A 230 -3.63 12.34 18.22
CA GLU A 230 -4.09 13.47 19.06
C GLU A 230 -3.49 14.80 18.59
N SER A 231 -2.23 14.78 18.10
CA SER A 231 -1.54 16.00 17.67
C SER A 231 -2.22 16.70 16.48
N ILE A 232 -2.89 15.97 15.60
CA ILE A 232 -3.47 16.53 14.37
C ILE A 232 -4.62 17.49 14.71
N PHE A 233 -5.64 17.03 15.46
CA PHE A 233 -6.75 17.90 15.83
C PHE A 233 -6.30 19.03 16.77
N SER A 234 -5.39 18.75 17.72
CA SER A 234 -4.91 19.74 18.69
C SER A 234 -4.29 20.99 18.05
N GLN A 235 -3.68 20.83 16.87
CA GLN A 235 -3.13 21.93 16.07
C GLN A 235 -4.23 22.81 15.44
N ASN A 236 -5.35 22.21 15.06
CA ASN A 236 -6.51 22.89 14.47
C ASN A 236 -7.43 23.50 15.53
N ASP A 237 -7.36 23.05 16.78
CA ASP A 237 -8.21 23.52 17.89
C ASP A 237 -7.76 24.87 18.46
N THR A 238 -7.59 25.87 17.60
CA THR A 238 -7.19 27.23 17.98
C THR A 238 -8.32 28.22 17.71
N PRO A 239 -8.44 29.32 18.49
CA PRO A 239 -9.38 30.39 18.19
C PRO A 239 -9.21 30.95 16.78
N SER A 240 -7.97 31.03 16.30
CA SER A 240 -7.63 31.54 14.96
C SER A 240 -8.19 30.65 13.84
N PHE A 241 -7.98 29.33 13.92
CA PHE A 241 -8.53 28.40 12.92
C PHE A 241 -10.06 28.33 12.99
N LYS A 242 -10.63 28.37 14.20
CA LYS A 242 -12.09 28.43 14.40
C LYS A 242 -12.73 29.67 13.77
N ALA A 243 -11.99 30.78 13.72
CA ALA A 243 -12.36 32.03 13.05
C ALA A 243 -12.10 32.01 11.53
N GLY A 244 -11.54 30.92 10.97
CA GLY A 244 -11.38 30.73 9.52
C GLY A 244 -9.98 31.03 8.98
N ASN A 245 -9.04 31.40 9.85
CA ASN A 245 -7.67 31.68 9.41
C ASN A 245 -6.96 30.38 8.99
N PRO A 246 -6.24 30.36 7.85
CA PRO A 246 -5.50 29.19 7.42
C PRO A 246 -4.43 28.75 8.42
N HIS A 247 -4.23 27.44 8.56
CA HIS A 247 -3.29 26.83 9.49
C HIS A 247 -2.38 25.82 8.79
N THR A 248 -1.07 25.79 9.10
CA THR A 248 -0.14 24.81 8.53
C THR A 248 -0.04 23.59 9.44
N LEU A 249 -0.10 22.38 8.87
CA LEU A 249 -0.17 21.16 9.66
C LEU A 249 1.20 20.46 9.73
N GLN A 250 1.67 20.19 10.94
CA GLN A 250 2.76 19.23 11.18
C GLN A 250 2.17 17.84 11.43
N VAL A 251 2.63 16.84 10.67
CA VAL A 251 2.10 15.48 10.75
C VAL A 251 3.21 14.54 11.20
N LEU A 252 3.06 13.99 12.40
CA LEU A 252 4.03 13.07 12.98
C LEU A 252 3.94 11.69 12.30
N PRO A 253 5.06 10.97 12.11
CA PRO A 253 5.02 9.54 11.85
C PRO A 253 4.30 8.80 12.98
N TRP A 254 3.32 7.97 12.63
CA TRP A 254 2.39 7.38 13.62
C TRP A 254 2.92 6.12 14.31
N PHE A 255 4.03 5.53 13.84
CA PHE A 255 4.69 4.40 14.50
C PHE A 255 6.20 4.63 14.66
N ASP A 256 6.88 3.78 15.43
CA ASP A 256 8.32 3.88 15.71
C ASP A 256 9.12 2.80 14.96
N GLY A 257 10.38 3.11 14.70
CA GLY A 257 11.35 2.17 14.15
C GLY A 257 11.76 2.43 12.69
N PRO A 258 12.68 1.61 12.16
CA PRO A 258 13.09 1.66 10.77
C PRO A 258 11.95 1.18 9.86
N THR A 259 11.81 1.85 8.72
CA THR A 259 10.84 1.49 7.68
C THR A 259 11.37 1.91 6.31
N GLU A 260 10.59 1.64 5.27
CA GLU A 260 10.80 2.18 3.94
C GLU A 260 9.54 2.89 3.43
N LEU A 261 9.75 3.98 2.69
CA LEU A 261 8.70 4.71 2.00
C LEU A 261 8.85 4.51 0.49
N LYS A 262 7.75 4.20 -0.18
CA LYS A 262 7.68 4.20 -1.65
C LYS A 262 7.22 5.57 -2.10
N CYS A 263 8.13 6.33 -2.69
CA CYS A 263 7.93 7.72 -3.04
C CYS A 263 7.96 7.88 -4.56
N ARG A 264 6.98 8.60 -5.11
CA ARG A 264 6.95 9.03 -6.50
C ARG A 264 7.27 10.52 -6.57
N GLY A 265 8.29 10.89 -7.33
CA GLY A 265 8.86 12.23 -7.22
C GLY A 265 10.04 12.53 -8.14
N LEU A 266 10.83 13.52 -7.75
CA LEU A 266 11.92 14.08 -8.56
C LEU A 266 13.18 14.26 -7.71
N TRP A 267 14.32 14.05 -8.36
CA TRP A 267 15.61 14.48 -7.86
C TRP A 267 15.82 15.97 -8.12
N ILE A 268 16.31 16.69 -7.12
CA ILE A 268 16.68 18.11 -7.19
C ILE A 268 18.14 18.30 -6.74
N ASN A 269 18.64 19.54 -6.78
CA ASN A 269 19.98 19.90 -6.27
C ASN A 269 21.11 19.04 -6.87
N GLY A 270 21.00 18.78 -8.18
CA GLY A 270 22.00 17.99 -8.92
C GLY A 270 21.95 16.48 -8.66
N GLY A 271 20.84 15.95 -8.15
CA GLY A 271 20.68 14.52 -7.87
C GLY A 271 20.89 14.13 -6.41
N ASN A 272 21.09 15.09 -5.51
CA ASN A 272 21.38 14.80 -4.10
C ASN A 272 20.12 14.65 -3.26
N ASP A 273 19.10 15.49 -3.49
CA ASP A 273 17.88 15.48 -2.68
C ASP A 273 16.71 14.95 -3.51
N PHE A 274 15.84 14.17 -2.88
CA PHE A 274 14.62 13.66 -3.50
C PHE A 274 13.39 14.31 -2.88
N VAL A 275 12.51 14.85 -3.71
CA VAL A 275 11.22 15.40 -3.30
C VAL A 275 10.14 14.39 -3.64
N CYS A 276 9.56 13.77 -2.60
CA CYS A 276 8.37 12.94 -2.74
C CYS A 276 7.16 13.83 -2.99
N MET A 277 6.71 13.86 -4.25
CA MET A 277 5.48 14.55 -4.64
C MET A 277 4.26 13.73 -4.25
N GLU A 278 4.36 12.40 -4.35
CA GLU A 278 3.26 11.49 -4.10
C GLU A 278 3.76 10.25 -3.34
N LEU A 279 3.27 10.05 -2.11
CA LEU A 279 3.52 8.82 -1.37
C LEU A 279 2.73 7.67 -2.00
N ARG A 280 3.40 6.56 -2.34
CA ARG A 280 2.80 5.40 -3.02
C ARG A 280 2.78 4.14 -2.16
N GLY A 281 3.36 4.19 -0.96
CA GLY A 281 3.39 3.04 -0.08
C GLY A 281 4.40 3.16 1.05
N TYR A 282 4.33 2.20 1.97
CA TYR A 282 5.28 2.08 3.07
C TYR A 282 5.35 0.65 3.61
N ILE A 283 6.42 0.35 4.35
CA ILE A 283 6.52 -0.88 5.15
C ILE A 283 5.91 -0.61 6.54
N GLY A 284 4.84 -1.32 6.87
CA GLY A 284 4.16 -1.16 8.16
C GLY A 284 5.02 -1.62 9.35
N PRO A 285 4.67 -1.21 10.58
CA PRO A 285 5.40 -1.60 11.77
C PRO A 285 5.29 -3.12 12.01
N ALA A 286 6.43 -3.78 12.23
CA ALA A 286 6.45 -5.14 12.75
C ALA A 286 5.81 -5.21 14.15
N GLY A 287 5.47 -6.41 14.61
CA GLY A 287 5.03 -6.63 15.98
C GLY A 287 3.99 -7.73 16.12
N LYS A 288 3.21 -7.64 17.21
CA LYS A 288 2.17 -8.60 17.58
C LYS A 288 1.13 -8.77 16.47
N ARG A 289 0.55 -9.98 16.39
CA ARG A 289 -0.56 -10.27 15.48
C ARG A 289 -1.77 -9.40 15.78
N ILE A 290 -2.60 -9.15 14.78
CA ILE A 290 -3.83 -8.37 14.94
C ILE A 290 -5.02 -9.32 14.95
N ASP A 291 -5.91 -9.13 15.92
CA ASP A 291 -7.18 -9.83 16.05
C ASP A 291 -8.31 -8.82 15.87
N ASN A 292 -8.80 -8.72 14.63
CA ASN A 292 -9.90 -7.85 14.27
C ASN A 292 -11.22 -8.52 14.67
N ARG A 293 -11.96 -7.84 15.54
CA ARG A 293 -13.31 -8.19 15.99
C ARG A 293 -14.33 -7.36 15.21
N GLY A 294 -14.61 -7.80 14.00
CA GLY A 294 -15.59 -7.21 13.11
C GLY A 294 -17.01 -7.61 13.48
N TYR A 295 -18.01 -7.00 12.83
CA TYR A 295 -19.42 -7.26 13.10
C TYR A 295 -20.15 -7.76 11.87
N ARG A 296 -21.17 -8.56 12.09
CA ARG A 296 -22.18 -8.91 11.08
C ARG A 296 -23.59 -8.74 11.65
N PRO A 297 -24.58 -8.37 10.82
CA PRO A 297 -25.99 -8.32 11.21
C PRO A 297 -26.46 -9.63 11.84
N SER A 298 -27.16 -9.57 12.98
CA SER A 298 -27.80 -10.75 13.56
C SER A 298 -29.06 -11.14 12.77
N LYS A 299 -29.31 -12.44 12.56
CA LYS A 299 -30.48 -12.94 11.79
C LYS A 299 -31.81 -12.93 12.58
N LYS A 300 -31.96 -12.14 13.65
CA LYS A 300 -33.17 -12.18 14.51
C LYS A 300 -33.99 -10.90 14.47
N THR A 301 -35.26 -11.10 14.13
CA THR A 301 -36.37 -10.15 13.94
C THR A 301 -36.80 -9.34 15.16
N LYS A 302 -37.32 -8.14 14.83
CA LYS A 302 -38.45 -7.41 15.46
C LYS A 302 -38.24 -6.86 16.88
N HIS A 303 -37.54 -5.74 17.02
CA HIS A 303 -38.01 -4.66 17.91
C HIS A 303 -37.56 -3.31 17.30
N VAL A 304 -38.53 -2.46 16.98
CA VAL A 304 -38.34 -1.24 16.15
C VAL A 304 -38.05 0.01 17.00
N GLU A 305 -38.04 -0.08 18.33
CA GLU A 305 -38.18 1.13 19.17
C GLU A 305 -36.90 1.77 19.70
N ASP A 306 -35.70 1.28 19.36
CA ASP A 306 -34.44 1.97 19.71
C ASP A 306 -33.50 2.14 18.50
N ARG A 307 -34.02 2.69 17.39
CA ARG A 307 -33.20 3.05 16.22
C ARG A 307 -32.27 4.22 16.55
N ARG A 308 -31.08 3.93 17.08
CA ARG A 308 -29.91 4.80 16.90
C ARG A 308 -29.32 4.49 15.52
N GLY A 309 -29.39 5.47 14.61
CA GLY A 309 -28.71 5.53 13.30
C GLY A 309 -28.48 4.19 12.60
N GLY A 310 -29.38 3.79 11.71
CA GLY A 310 -29.15 2.65 10.82
C GLY A 310 -27.87 2.83 9.98
N PRO A 311 -27.18 1.73 9.61
CA PRO A 311 -26.00 1.83 8.76
C PRO A 311 -26.35 2.51 7.43
N PRO A 312 -25.40 3.26 6.83
CA PRO A 312 -25.67 3.95 5.58
C PRO A 312 -26.04 2.94 4.48
N ILE A 313 -26.94 3.37 3.59
CA ILE A 313 -27.49 2.53 2.53
C ILE A 313 -26.41 2.38 1.46
N ARG A 314 -25.85 1.18 1.28
CA ARG A 314 -24.87 0.93 0.22
C ARG A 314 -25.57 0.88 -1.13
N ARG A 315 -25.06 1.66 -2.08
CA ARG A 315 -25.49 1.63 -3.48
C ARG A 315 -24.33 1.11 -4.34
N PHE A 316 -24.69 0.51 -5.47
CA PHE A 316 -23.75 0.22 -6.54
C PHE A 316 -24.01 1.26 -7.62
N LEU A 317 -23.00 2.07 -7.91
CA LEU A 317 -23.06 3.00 -9.02
C LEU A 317 -23.26 2.22 -10.36
N THR A 318 -23.85 2.87 -11.35
CA THR A 318 -24.11 2.34 -12.70
C THR A 318 -23.37 3.16 -13.77
N ASP A 319 -23.49 2.80 -15.05
CA ASP A 319 -22.96 3.58 -16.18
C ASP A 319 -23.71 4.92 -16.39
N ALA A 320 -24.84 5.14 -15.72
CA ALA A 320 -25.52 6.45 -15.70
C ALA A 320 -24.93 7.41 -14.65
N ASP A 321 -24.05 6.93 -13.77
CA ASP A 321 -23.39 7.70 -12.70
C ASP A 321 -21.96 8.10 -13.07
N LEU A 322 -21.69 8.34 -14.36
CA LEU A 322 -20.35 8.69 -14.85
C LEU A 322 -19.92 10.11 -14.40
N ASP A 323 -20.90 10.99 -14.16
CA ASP A 323 -20.70 12.39 -13.76
C ASP A 323 -21.12 12.61 -12.30
N ILE A 324 -20.41 12.00 -11.35
CA ILE A 324 -20.66 12.27 -9.93
C ILE A 324 -20.28 13.72 -9.60
N GLY A 325 -21.28 14.57 -9.38
CA GLY A 325 -21.10 15.91 -8.84
C GLY A 325 -20.69 15.85 -7.37
N MET A 326 -19.45 16.21 -7.07
CA MET A 326 -18.97 16.30 -5.68
C MET A 326 -19.21 17.69 -5.11
N THR A 327 -19.52 17.78 -3.82
CA THR A 327 -19.74 19.05 -3.12
C THR A 327 -19.02 19.07 -1.77
N ASP A 328 -18.39 20.21 -1.49
CA ASP A 328 -17.82 20.54 -0.17
C ASP A 328 -18.75 21.45 0.65
N THR A 329 -19.95 21.73 0.13
CA THR A 329 -20.91 22.68 0.73
C THR A 329 -22.00 21.95 1.49
N TYR A 330 -22.58 20.91 0.89
CA TYR A 330 -23.73 20.20 1.45
C TYR A 330 -23.36 18.81 1.95
N GLN A 331 -24.01 18.36 3.01
CA GLN A 331 -23.78 17.08 3.66
C GLN A 331 -25.01 16.18 3.64
N PRO A 332 -24.80 14.85 3.58
CA PRO A 332 -25.89 13.91 3.57
C PRO A 332 -26.72 13.95 4.86
N ARG A 333 -28.05 14.03 4.74
CA ARG A 333 -28.95 13.76 5.88
C ARG A 333 -29.00 12.26 6.16
N SER A 334 -28.88 11.86 7.43
CA SER A 334 -29.01 10.46 7.84
C SER A 334 -30.50 10.02 7.88
N PRO A 335 -30.85 8.80 7.41
CA PRO A 335 -29.96 7.84 6.74
C PRO A 335 -29.64 8.29 5.31
N TYR A 336 -28.41 8.03 4.86
CA TYR A 336 -27.94 8.45 3.54
C TYR A 336 -27.43 7.28 2.69
N PRO A 337 -27.54 7.39 1.36
CA PRO A 337 -26.82 6.50 0.46
C PRO A 337 -25.31 6.76 0.56
N ARG A 338 -24.52 5.69 0.52
CA ARG A 338 -23.07 5.73 0.54
C ARG A 338 -22.47 5.01 -0.64
N GLU A 339 -21.48 5.66 -1.24
CA GLU A 339 -20.64 5.11 -2.31
C GLU A 339 -19.19 5.01 -1.83
N ASP A 340 -18.61 3.83 -2.04
CA ASP A 340 -17.20 3.57 -1.76
C ASP A 340 -16.50 3.36 -3.11
N VAL A 341 -15.63 4.31 -3.48
CA VAL A 341 -14.89 4.27 -4.75
C VAL A 341 -13.44 3.90 -4.51
N ILE A 342 -12.95 2.96 -5.33
CA ILE A 342 -11.55 2.58 -5.38
C ILE A 342 -10.81 3.54 -6.31
N HIS A 343 -9.80 4.25 -5.80
CA HIS A 343 -9.03 5.22 -6.57
C HIS A 343 -7.55 5.19 -6.18
N ASP A 344 -6.71 5.10 -7.20
CA ASP A 344 -5.25 5.04 -7.10
C ASP A 344 -4.69 3.79 -6.38
N ASP A 345 -3.44 3.45 -6.69
CA ASP A 345 -2.77 2.24 -6.20
C ASP A 345 -1.85 2.60 -5.02
N PHE A 346 -1.96 1.88 -3.90
CA PHE A 346 -1.13 2.14 -2.72
C PHE A 346 -0.59 0.86 -2.09
N GLN A 347 0.73 0.80 -1.87
CA GLN A 347 1.42 -0.41 -1.45
C GLN A 347 1.73 -0.41 0.04
N ILE A 348 1.06 -1.27 0.81
CA ILE A 348 1.32 -1.44 2.25
C ILE A 348 1.94 -2.82 2.46
N VAL A 349 3.20 -2.85 2.90
CA VAL A 349 3.89 -4.11 3.23
C VAL A 349 3.81 -4.32 4.73
N SER A 350 2.91 -5.20 5.18
CA SER A 350 2.81 -5.58 6.60
C SER A 350 3.46 -6.94 6.85
N THR A 351 4.22 -7.06 7.94
CA THR A 351 4.76 -8.33 8.42
C THR A 351 3.93 -8.95 9.54
N ARG A 352 2.87 -8.26 9.98
CA ARG A 352 1.98 -8.76 11.05
C ARG A 352 0.97 -9.73 10.47
N GLU A 353 0.82 -10.87 11.13
CA GLU A 353 -0.30 -11.76 10.93
C GLU A 353 -1.61 -11.06 11.34
N LYS A 354 -2.64 -11.23 10.54
CA LYS A 354 -3.99 -10.71 10.80
C LYS A 354 -4.96 -11.87 10.93
N THR A 355 -5.86 -11.76 11.89
CA THR A 355 -6.96 -12.69 12.11
C THR A 355 -8.24 -11.89 12.21
N ARG A 356 -9.33 -12.42 11.66
CA ARG A 356 -10.63 -11.76 11.65
C ARG A 356 -11.68 -12.65 12.30
N THR A 357 -12.27 -12.16 13.37
CA THR A 357 -13.38 -12.78 14.08
C THR A 357 -14.62 -11.91 13.89
N LEU A 358 -15.69 -12.48 13.33
CA LEU A 358 -16.95 -11.77 13.15
C LEU A 358 -17.88 -12.03 14.34
N LEU A 359 -18.35 -10.95 14.96
CA LEU A 359 -19.31 -10.95 16.06
C LEU A 359 -20.70 -10.59 15.55
N ASP A 360 -21.74 -11.18 16.15
CA ASP A 360 -23.12 -10.82 15.81
C ASP A 360 -23.47 -9.46 16.44
N SER A 361 -23.99 -8.55 15.63
CA SER A 361 -24.49 -7.23 16.08
C SER A 361 -26.02 -7.26 16.13
N PRO A 362 -26.65 -7.14 17.32
CA PRO A 362 -28.10 -7.11 17.45
C PRO A 362 -28.73 -5.84 16.85
N ASP A 363 -27.97 -4.75 16.76
CA ASP A 363 -28.47 -3.42 16.38
C ASP A 363 -28.33 -3.08 14.88
N GLU A 364 -27.77 -3.99 14.06
CA GLU A 364 -27.52 -3.74 12.64
C GLU A 364 -28.52 -4.50 11.76
N GLU A 365 -29.53 -3.80 11.25
CA GLU A 365 -30.29 -4.23 10.07
C GLU A 365 -29.64 -3.63 8.82
N THR A 366 -29.27 -4.47 7.84
CA THR A 366 -28.87 -3.97 6.52
C THR A 366 -30.10 -3.47 5.79
N GLN A 367 -30.22 -2.15 5.62
CA GLN A 367 -31.22 -1.57 4.74
C GLN A 367 -30.64 -1.45 3.34
N ALA A 368 -31.13 -2.28 2.42
CA ALA A 368 -30.87 -2.13 1.00
C ALA A 368 -31.87 -1.12 0.43
N ARG A 369 -31.42 -0.27 -0.50
CA ARG A 369 -32.31 0.63 -1.23
C ARG A 369 -33.22 -0.16 -2.16
N SER A 370 -34.46 0.30 -2.36
CA SER A 370 -35.26 -0.13 -3.51
C SER A 370 -34.54 0.26 -4.80
N VAL A 371 -34.61 -0.60 -5.83
CA VAL A 371 -34.07 -0.32 -7.17
C VAL A 371 -34.74 0.90 -7.81
N ASP A 372 -35.94 1.28 -7.34
CA ASP A 372 -36.77 2.34 -7.92
C ASP A 372 -36.51 3.76 -7.35
N GLU A 373 -35.66 3.92 -6.32
CA GLU A 373 -35.36 5.25 -5.79
C GLU A 373 -34.23 5.96 -6.57
N SER A 374 -34.48 7.21 -6.98
CA SER A 374 -33.54 8.02 -7.76
C SER A 374 -32.21 8.24 -7.01
N PRO A 375 -31.06 8.18 -7.70
CA PRO A 375 -29.77 8.45 -7.08
C PRO A 375 -29.66 9.91 -6.59
N PRO A 376 -28.82 10.19 -5.57
CA PRO A 376 -28.50 11.57 -5.20
C PRO A 376 -27.95 12.33 -6.40
N SER A 377 -28.31 13.60 -6.54
CA SER A 377 -27.74 14.46 -7.59
C SER A 377 -26.28 14.84 -7.32
N LYS A 378 -25.87 14.82 -6.04
CA LYS A 378 -24.53 15.21 -5.60
C LYS A 378 -24.05 14.36 -4.42
N TYR A 379 -22.74 14.39 -4.21
CA TYR A 379 -22.07 13.58 -3.21
C TYR A 379 -21.08 14.40 -2.39
N SER A 380 -20.95 14.10 -1.11
CA SER A 380 -19.96 14.73 -0.24
C SER A 380 -19.14 13.75 0.58
N THR A 381 -17.95 14.17 0.98
CA THR A 381 -17.05 13.38 1.81
C THR A 381 -17.23 13.65 3.31
N GLY A 382 -18.10 14.58 3.72
CA GLY A 382 -18.40 14.83 5.13
C GLY A 382 -19.48 13.91 5.69
N ASP A 383 -20.11 14.29 6.80
CA ASP A 383 -21.16 13.50 7.41
C ASP A 383 -22.33 14.32 7.95
N SER A 384 -23.34 13.62 8.48
CA SER A 384 -24.63 14.18 8.86
C SER A 384 -24.59 15.23 9.98
N LEU A 385 -23.42 15.57 10.54
CA LEU A 385 -23.26 16.69 11.45
C LEU A 385 -23.07 18.05 10.74
N GLY A 386 -22.81 18.07 9.44
CA GLY A 386 -22.65 19.31 8.65
C GLY A 386 -23.98 19.91 8.19
N GLU A 387 -23.92 20.80 7.18
CA GLU A 387 -25.10 21.44 6.58
C GLU A 387 -25.91 20.42 5.77
N LYS A 388 -27.06 20.01 6.30
CA LYS A 388 -27.82 18.82 5.84
C LYS A 388 -28.61 19.10 4.57
N ASP A 389 -28.51 18.19 3.61
CA ASP A 389 -29.22 18.20 2.33
C ASP A 389 -29.73 16.79 2.01
N ASP A 390 -31.00 16.71 1.57
CA ASP A 390 -31.70 15.43 1.36
C ASP A 390 -31.30 14.74 0.04
N ASP A 391 -30.66 15.49 -0.86
CA ASP A 391 -30.22 15.05 -2.19
C ASP A 391 -28.69 14.85 -2.27
N THR A 392 -28.03 14.83 -1.11
CA THR A 392 -26.58 14.60 -1.01
C THR A 392 -26.32 13.19 -0.48
N GLY A 393 -25.54 12.41 -1.23
CA GLY A 393 -25.01 11.12 -0.77
C GLY A 393 -23.66 11.24 -0.07
N LYS A 394 -23.27 10.21 0.69
CA LYS A 394 -21.92 10.07 1.23
C LYS A 394 -21.00 9.42 0.19
N PHE A 395 -19.80 9.96 0.06
CA PHE A 395 -18.73 9.40 -0.76
C PHE A 395 -17.51 9.11 0.11
N THR A 396 -16.95 7.90 -0.03
CA THR A 396 -15.63 7.60 0.51
C THR A 396 -14.72 7.05 -0.56
N MET A 397 -13.44 7.40 -0.46
CA MET A 397 -12.43 7.00 -1.42
C MET A 397 -11.43 6.10 -0.73
N THR A 398 -11.13 4.97 -1.36
CA THR A 398 -10.20 3.96 -0.84
C THR A 398 -9.15 3.71 -1.92
N ALA A 399 -7.86 3.76 -1.59
CA ALA A 399 -6.86 3.29 -2.55
C ALA A 399 -6.97 1.78 -2.75
N GLU A 400 -6.66 1.34 -3.96
CA GLU A 400 -6.49 -0.06 -4.29
C GLU A 400 -5.21 -0.55 -3.58
N PRO A 401 -5.33 -1.47 -2.61
CA PRO A 401 -4.14 -2.05 -2.00
C PRO A 401 -3.39 -2.82 -3.08
N VAL A 402 -2.16 -2.39 -3.34
CA VAL A 402 -1.24 -3.18 -4.14
C VAL A 402 -0.48 -4.06 -3.18
N ASP A 403 -0.85 -5.33 -3.15
CA ASP A 403 -0.03 -6.32 -2.48
C ASP A 403 1.39 -6.21 -3.05
N ALA A 404 2.37 -6.03 -2.16
CA ALA A 404 3.71 -6.47 -2.51
C ALA A 404 3.60 -7.98 -2.67
N ASP A 405 3.47 -8.43 -3.91
CA ASP A 405 3.41 -9.85 -4.28
C ASP A 405 4.71 -10.52 -3.87
N TYR A 406 4.73 -10.88 -2.60
CA TYR A 406 5.70 -11.74 -1.97
C TYR A 406 4.92 -12.79 -1.16
N ASN A 407 3.93 -13.41 -1.80
CA ASN A 407 3.14 -14.52 -1.31
C ASN A 407 3.10 -15.64 -2.38
N GLY A 408 2.50 -16.79 -2.07
CA GLY A 408 2.34 -17.90 -3.03
C GLY A 408 3.65 -18.57 -3.47
N ALA A 409 3.66 -19.13 -4.68
CA ALA A 409 4.80 -19.88 -5.20
C ALA A 409 6.08 -19.01 -5.31
N LEU A 410 5.92 -17.71 -5.56
CA LEU A 410 7.04 -16.77 -5.73
C LEU A 410 7.88 -16.65 -4.45
N ALA A 411 7.23 -16.36 -3.32
CA ALA A 411 7.89 -16.26 -2.03
C ALA A 411 8.43 -17.61 -1.54
N GLU A 412 7.71 -18.69 -1.83
CA GLU A 412 8.09 -20.02 -1.39
C GLU A 412 9.29 -20.58 -2.17
N MET A 413 9.46 -20.23 -3.44
CA MET A 413 10.67 -20.56 -4.21
C MET A 413 11.94 -19.92 -3.62
N TRP A 414 11.88 -18.65 -3.19
CA TRP A 414 12.99 -18.00 -2.49
C TRP A 414 13.33 -18.70 -1.17
N LYS A 415 12.32 -19.00 -0.36
CA LYS A 415 12.51 -19.73 0.91
C LYS A 415 13.13 -21.10 0.66
N SER A 416 12.68 -21.80 -0.40
CA SER A 416 13.21 -23.13 -0.77
C SER A 416 14.70 -23.09 -1.11
N PHE A 417 15.14 -22.15 -1.95
CA PHE A 417 16.58 -21.99 -2.21
C PHE A 417 17.35 -21.56 -0.96
N THR A 418 16.78 -20.68 -0.13
CA THR A 418 17.41 -20.28 1.14
C THR A 418 17.59 -21.49 2.08
N ARG A 419 16.60 -22.40 2.16
CA ARG A 419 16.69 -23.65 2.94
C ARG A 419 17.75 -24.58 2.37
N LEU A 420 17.83 -24.74 1.04
CA LEU A 420 18.89 -25.53 0.40
C LEU A 420 20.29 -24.98 0.72
N HIS A 421 20.45 -23.66 0.74
CA HIS A 421 21.70 -23.02 1.14
C HIS A 421 22.02 -23.28 2.62
N ALA A 422 21.05 -23.10 3.51
CA ALA A 422 21.21 -23.40 4.94
C ALA A 422 21.55 -24.88 5.20
N ALA A 423 21.04 -25.79 4.38
CA ALA A 423 21.34 -27.22 4.42
C ALA A 423 22.68 -27.60 3.76
N GLY A 424 23.46 -26.63 3.28
CA GLY A 424 24.75 -26.85 2.63
C GLY A 424 24.67 -27.54 1.27
N GLN A 425 23.51 -27.53 0.63
CA GLN A 425 23.25 -28.16 -0.66
C GLN A 425 23.67 -27.27 -1.84
N ILE A 426 23.66 -25.95 -1.64
CA ILE A 426 24.12 -24.95 -2.60
C ILE A 426 25.03 -23.94 -1.89
N ASP A 427 25.97 -23.36 -2.62
CA ASP A 427 27.07 -22.58 -2.04
C ASP A 427 26.68 -21.12 -1.75
N GLU A 428 25.83 -20.51 -2.59
CA GLU A 428 25.35 -19.13 -2.41
C GLU A 428 23.93 -18.97 -2.98
N VAL A 429 23.14 -18.07 -2.38
CA VAL A 429 21.82 -17.63 -2.89
C VAL A 429 21.71 -16.11 -2.75
N ARG A 430 21.39 -15.45 -3.86
CA ARG A 430 21.22 -14.00 -3.97
C ARG A 430 20.01 -13.69 -4.85
N TRP A 431 19.48 -12.48 -4.77
CA TRP A 431 18.54 -11.98 -5.78
C TRP A 431 19.14 -10.78 -6.51
N TYR A 432 18.70 -10.58 -7.76
CA TYR A 432 19.26 -9.58 -8.67
C TYR A 432 18.19 -8.55 -9.05
N LEU A 433 18.51 -7.27 -8.89
CA LEU A 433 17.66 -6.15 -9.31
C LEU A 433 18.53 -4.95 -9.66
N ASN A 434 18.18 -4.22 -10.71
CA ASN A 434 18.83 -2.94 -11.09
C ASN A 434 20.36 -3.01 -11.10
N LYS A 435 20.92 -4.09 -11.70
CA LYS A 435 22.37 -4.31 -11.82
C LYS A 435 23.11 -4.54 -10.49
N LYS A 436 22.38 -4.83 -9.40
CA LYS A 436 22.93 -5.11 -8.07
C LYS A 436 22.47 -6.49 -7.57
N PHE A 437 23.29 -7.09 -6.71
CA PHE A 437 23.00 -8.37 -6.05
C PHE A 437 22.71 -8.13 -4.56
N TYR A 438 21.79 -8.91 -4.02
CA TYR A 438 21.33 -8.78 -2.65
C TYR A 438 21.25 -10.15 -1.98
N GLU A 439 21.74 -10.24 -0.74
CA GLU A 439 21.83 -11.49 0.05
C GLU A 439 20.81 -11.56 1.18
N LYS A 440 20.19 -10.43 1.55
CA LYS A 440 19.30 -10.31 2.71
C LYS A 440 17.96 -9.69 2.31
N GLY A 441 16.92 -10.04 3.06
CA GLY A 441 15.56 -9.53 2.87
C GLY A 441 14.79 -10.29 1.78
N PRO A 442 13.47 -10.04 1.68
CA PRO A 442 12.64 -10.64 0.64
C PRO A 442 13.07 -10.14 -0.74
N PRO A 443 13.18 -11.03 -1.75
CA PRO A 443 13.41 -10.64 -3.13
C PRO A 443 12.43 -9.60 -3.62
N ARG A 444 12.94 -8.67 -4.42
CA ARG A 444 12.13 -7.67 -5.12
C ARG A 444 11.99 -8.08 -6.59
N LEU A 445 10.89 -7.63 -7.19
CA LEU A 445 10.58 -7.93 -8.57
C LEU A 445 11.17 -6.86 -9.49
N PHE A 446 11.75 -7.32 -10.58
CA PHE A 446 12.06 -6.50 -11.74
C PHE A 446 10.76 -6.25 -12.50
N GLU A 447 10.34 -5.00 -12.60
CA GLU A 447 9.14 -4.61 -13.31
C GLU A 447 9.38 -4.64 -14.83
N LEU A 448 8.52 -5.32 -15.59
CA LEU A 448 8.64 -5.40 -17.04
C LEU A 448 8.38 -4.04 -17.71
N SER A 449 9.23 -3.68 -18.66
CA SER A 449 9.19 -2.39 -19.37
C SER A 449 7.88 -2.14 -20.09
N ASP A 450 7.49 -0.87 -20.22
CA ASP A 450 6.26 -0.45 -20.92
C ASP A 450 6.27 -0.83 -22.41
N ARG A 451 5.08 -1.13 -22.97
CA ARG A 451 4.87 -1.62 -24.34
C ARG A 451 3.50 -1.25 -24.85
N GLN A 452 3.48 -0.78 -26.09
CA GLN A 452 2.25 -0.60 -26.85
C GLN A 452 2.05 -1.80 -27.77
N TYR A 453 0.86 -2.38 -27.72
CA TYR A 453 0.44 -3.44 -28.63
C TYR A 453 -0.50 -2.83 -29.67
N THR A 454 -0.28 -3.13 -30.95
CA THR A 454 -1.25 -2.78 -31.99
C THR A 454 -2.37 -3.81 -32.02
N GLU A 455 -3.52 -3.46 -32.59
CA GLU A 455 -4.64 -4.40 -32.79
C GLU A 455 -4.25 -5.62 -33.62
N LYS A 456 -3.23 -5.48 -34.48
CA LYS A 456 -2.66 -6.58 -35.26
C LYS A 456 -1.81 -7.54 -34.40
N ASP A 457 -1.12 -7.02 -33.39
CA ASP A 457 -0.20 -7.80 -32.55
C ASP A 457 -0.94 -8.48 -31.38
N ASP A 458 -2.02 -7.86 -30.89
CA ASP A 458 -2.80 -8.37 -29.77
C ASP A 458 -4.32 -8.14 -29.94
N PRO A 459 -4.97 -8.84 -30.89
CA PRO A 459 -6.37 -8.58 -31.26
C PRO A 459 -7.35 -8.74 -30.08
N GLU A 460 -7.05 -9.63 -29.13
CA GLU A 460 -7.87 -9.93 -27.95
C GLU A 460 -7.38 -9.22 -26.67
N ARG A 461 -6.37 -8.36 -26.80
CA ARG A 461 -5.67 -7.67 -25.71
C ARG A 461 -5.10 -8.64 -24.66
N LYS A 462 -4.74 -9.86 -25.05
CA LYS A 462 -4.23 -10.92 -24.17
C LYS A 462 -2.80 -10.62 -23.69
N LEU A 463 -1.93 -10.15 -24.57
CA LEU A 463 -0.56 -9.76 -24.22
C LEU A 463 -0.58 -8.54 -23.29
N GLU A 464 -1.41 -7.55 -23.61
CA GLU A 464 -1.63 -6.36 -22.80
C GLU A 464 -2.20 -6.70 -21.42
N LYS A 465 -3.23 -7.56 -21.34
CA LYS A 465 -3.80 -8.03 -20.07
C LYS A 465 -2.84 -8.86 -19.25
N TRP A 466 -2.02 -9.71 -19.89
CA TRP A 466 -1.04 -10.50 -19.16
C TRP A 466 0.04 -9.61 -18.55
N LEU A 467 0.52 -8.64 -19.32
CA LEU A 467 1.58 -7.73 -18.91
C LEU A 467 1.13 -6.73 -17.85
N ASN A 468 -0.12 -6.28 -17.91
CA ASN A 468 -0.71 -5.39 -16.92
C ASN A 468 -1.51 -6.20 -15.89
N LEU A 469 -0.78 -6.74 -14.89
CA LEU A 469 -1.37 -7.43 -13.76
C LEU A 469 -2.32 -6.47 -13.01
N HIS A 470 -3.55 -6.91 -12.73
CA HIS A 470 -4.58 -6.11 -12.06
C HIS A 470 -4.78 -4.71 -12.65
N SER A 471 -4.78 -4.61 -13.99
CA SER A 471 -5.15 -3.43 -14.78
C SER A 471 -4.31 -2.16 -14.64
N ARG A 472 -3.32 -2.11 -13.73
CA ARG A 472 -2.54 -0.89 -13.44
C ARG A 472 -1.08 -1.08 -13.08
N ARG A 473 -0.63 -2.33 -12.89
CA ARG A 473 0.76 -2.63 -12.56
C ARG A 473 1.38 -3.52 -13.62
N ARG A 474 2.63 -3.23 -14.01
CA ARG A 474 3.36 -4.14 -14.89
C ARG A 474 3.79 -5.35 -14.10
N ARG A 475 3.56 -6.51 -14.69
CA ARG A 475 3.93 -7.79 -14.11
C ARG A 475 5.42 -7.80 -13.80
N GLY A 476 5.76 -8.23 -12.58
CA GLY A 476 7.11 -8.37 -12.12
C GLY A 476 7.74 -9.72 -12.47
N VAL A 477 9.08 -9.75 -12.50
CA VAL A 477 9.89 -10.94 -12.65
C VAL A 477 10.91 -11.00 -11.51
N MET A 478 10.97 -12.11 -10.80
CA MET A 478 11.98 -12.36 -9.76
C MET A 478 13.19 -13.07 -10.36
N PHE A 479 14.38 -12.55 -10.09
CA PHE A 479 15.65 -13.11 -10.50
C PHE A 479 16.44 -13.59 -9.27
N ILE A 480 16.58 -14.91 -9.10
CA ILE A 480 17.40 -15.53 -8.04
C ILE A 480 18.70 -16.04 -8.67
N VAL A 481 19.82 -15.66 -8.10
CA VAL A 481 21.16 -16.09 -8.52
C VAL A 481 21.69 -17.07 -7.50
N ILE A 482 21.96 -18.29 -7.94
CA ILE A 482 22.46 -19.37 -7.09
C ILE A 482 23.83 -19.82 -7.57
N LYS A 483 24.69 -20.22 -6.63
CA LYS A 483 26.00 -20.82 -6.92
C LYS A 483 26.03 -22.25 -6.43
N VAL A 484 26.43 -23.18 -7.30
CA VAL A 484 26.62 -24.59 -6.96
C VAL A 484 27.86 -25.11 -7.66
N ASN A 485 28.79 -25.71 -6.90
CA ASN A 485 30.04 -26.28 -7.40
C ASN A 485 30.82 -25.26 -8.26
N SER A 486 30.93 -24.03 -7.79
CA SER A 486 31.61 -22.90 -8.46
C SER A 486 30.98 -22.45 -9.79
N LYS A 487 29.78 -22.90 -10.13
CA LYS A 487 29.00 -22.44 -11.29
C LYS A 487 27.80 -21.61 -10.85
N TYR A 488 27.45 -20.60 -11.64
CA TYR A 488 26.30 -19.74 -11.37
C TYR A 488 25.10 -20.16 -12.20
N TYR A 489 23.92 -20.08 -11.60
CA TYR A 489 22.64 -20.30 -12.25
C TYR A 489 21.70 -19.14 -11.90
N LEU A 490 20.88 -18.76 -12.87
CA LEU A 490 19.84 -17.76 -12.73
C LEU A 490 18.50 -18.47 -12.79
N VAL A 491 17.72 -18.32 -11.73
CA VAL A 491 16.34 -18.78 -11.63
C VAL A 491 15.42 -17.59 -11.85
N VAL A 492 14.42 -17.76 -12.70
CA VAL A 492 13.49 -16.72 -13.12
C VAL A 492 12.08 -17.17 -12.84
N GLU A 493 11.35 -16.38 -12.07
CA GLU A 493 9.95 -16.58 -11.76
C GLU A 493 9.15 -15.35 -12.15
N THR A 494 7.99 -15.56 -12.77
CA THR A 494 7.03 -14.48 -13.03
C THR A 494 6.13 -14.29 -11.83
N GLU A 495 5.85 -13.04 -11.49
CA GLU A 495 4.70 -12.69 -10.65
C GLU A 495 3.42 -13.31 -11.24
N ARG A 496 2.48 -13.70 -10.38
CA ARG A 496 1.31 -14.51 -10.73
C ARG A 496 0.04 -13.80 -10.28
N ARG A 497 -1.02 -13.93 -11.08
CA ARG A 497 -2.34 -13.48 -10.65
C ARG A 497 -2.88 -14.43 -9.57
N HIS A 498 -3.39 -13.85 -8.50
CA HIS A 498 -4.15 -14.57 -7.48
C HIS A 498 -5.65 -14.31 -7.63
N TRP A 499 -6.47 -15.31 -7.31
CA TRP A 499 -7.93 -15.15 -7.24
C TRP A 499 -8.51 -16.12 -6.21
N VAL A 500 -9.75 -15.86 -5.75
CA VAL A 500 -10.49 -16.78 -4.89
C VAL A 500 -11.55 -17.48 -5.74
N ASN A 501 -11.63 -18.81 -5.64
CA ASN A 501 -12.66 -19.57 -6.37
C ASN A 501 -14.02 -19.49 -5.65
N LYS A 502 -15.07 -20.07 -6.26
CA LYS A 502 -16.43 -20.05 -5.70
C LYS A 502 -16.55 -20.72 -4.33
N ASP A 503 -15.59 -21.58 -3.99
CA ASP A 503 -15.53 -22.35 -2.74
C ASP A 503 -14.72 -21.63 -1.65
N GLY A 504 -14.23 -20.41 -1.94
CA GLY A 504 -13.46 -19.61 -0.98
C GLY A 504 -11.97 -19.97 -0.91
N GLU A 505 -11.47 -20.82 -1.80
CA GLU A 505 -10.06 -21.21 -1.84
C GLU A 505 -9.24 -20.23 -2.68
N GLN A 506 -8.07 -19.85 -2.16
CA GLN A 506 -7.08 -19.09 -2.93
C GLN A 506 -6.49 -19.95 -4.05
N GLN A 507 -6.51 -19.39 -5.25
CA GLN A 507 -5.95 -19.95 -6.46
C GLN A 507 -4.85 -19.02 -6.97
N GLU A 508 -3.91 -19.61 -7.70
CA GLU A 508 -2.73 -18.92 -8.23
C GLU A 508 -2.54 -19.29 -9.70
N GLU A 509 -2.16 -18.30 -10.51
CA GLU A 509 -1.91 -18.47 -11.93
C GLU A 509 -0.82 -19.53 -12.14
N SER A 510 -1.12 -20.52 -12.98
CA SER A 510 -0.16 -21.56 -13.32
C SER A 510 0.89 -20.99 -14.29
N SER A 511 2.12 -20.88 -13.80
CA SER A 511 3.29 -20.54 -14.60
C SER A 511 4.40 -21.57 -14.35
N ARG A 512 5.29 -21.72 -15.32
CA ARG A 512 6.52 -22.50 -15.17
C ARG A 512 7.66 -21.56 -14.81
N GLY A 513 8.57 -22.04 -13.98
CA GLY A 513 9.80 -21.32 -13.70
C GLY A 513 10.87 -21.67 -14.74
N LEU A 514 11.86 -20.79 -14.87
CA LEU A 514 13.03 -21.00 -15.72
C LEU A 514 14.27 -21.04 -14.83
N ILE A 515 15.20 -21.93 -15.17
CA ILE A 515 16.57 -21.89 -14.65
C ILE A 515 17.54 -21.91 -15.83
N CYS A 516 18.58 -21.10 -15.79
CA CYS A 516 19.65 -21.11 -16.79
C CYS A 516 21.04 -21.00 -16.17
N ALA A 517 22.04 -21.59 -16.83
CA ALA A 517 23.43 -21.52 -16.41
C ALA A 517 24.07 -20.24 -16.96
N VAL A 518 24.73 -19.48 -16.10
CA VAL A 518 25.30 -18.17 -16.41
C VAL A 518 26.77 -18.12 -15.98
N SER A 519 27.59 -17.41 -16.75
CA SER A 519 29.03 -17.26 -16.57
C SER A 519 29.41 -16.10 -15.64
N GLY A 520 28.48 -15.17 -15.37
CA GLY A 520 28.69 -14.06 -14.46
C GLY A 520 27.72 -12.89 -14.69
N ALA A 521 28.00 -11.75 -14.05
CA ALA A 521 27.10 -10.60 -13.99
C ALA A 521 26.71 -10.01 -15.35
N ARG A 522 27.61 -10.03 -16.34
CA ARG A 522 27.32 -9.53 -17.69
C ARG A 522 26.27 -10.38 -18.41
N GLU A 523 26.39 -11.70 -18.29
CA GLU A 523 25.42 -12.63 -18.89
C GLU A 523 24.08 -12.59 -18.16
N ILE A 524 24.09 -12.49 -16.81
CA ILE A 524 22.86 -12.29 -16.02
C ILE A 524 22.10 -11.05 -16.52
N LYS A 525 22.81 -9.92 -16.68
CA LYS A 525 22.22 -8.69 -17.21
C LYS A 525 21.61 -8.91 -18.60
N SER A 526 22.33 -9.59 -19.49
CA SER A 526 21.87 -9.88 -20.85
C SER A 526 20.61 -10.77 -20.84
N VAL A 527 20.53 -11.75 -19.93
CA VAL A 527 19.34 -12.58 -19.75
C VAL A 527 18.17 -11.75 -19.21
N CYS A 528 18.38 -10.89 -18.21
CA CYS A 528 17.32 -10.01 -17.72
C CYS A 528 16.76 -9.10 -18.84
N GLU A 529 17.63 -8.48 -19.63
CA GLU A 529 17.23 -7.63 -20.76
C GLU A 529 16.48 -8.44 -21.84
N PHE A 530 16.92 -9.67 -22.13
CA PHE A 530 16.22 -10.59 -23.03
C PHE A 530 14.83 -10.99 -22.52
N ILE A 531 14.72 -11.32 -21.23
CA ILE A 531 13.44 -11.67 -20.60
C ILE A 531 12.50 -10.47 -20.64
N ASP A 532 12.98 -9.27 -20.33
CA ASP A 532 12.20 -8.05 -20.45
C ASP A 532 11.72 -7.81 -21.89
N ALA A 533 12.58 -8.10 -22.88
CA ALA A 533 12.33 -7.95 -24.32
C ALA A 533 11.32 -8.95 -24.92
N GLU A 534 11.42 -10.23 -24.54
CA GLU A 534 10.72 -11.31 -25.24
C GLU A 534 9.53 -11.88 -24.46
N LEU A 535 9.64 -11.99 -23.15
CA LEU A 535 8.60 -12.65 -22.32
C LEU A 535 7.21 -12.04 -22.49
N PRO A 536 7.04 -10.70 -22.59
CA PRO A 536 5.73 -10.10 -22.81
C PRO A 536 5.10 -10.43 -24.17
N GLN A 537 5.91 -10.67 -25.21
CA GLN A 537 5.41 -11.03 -26.55
C GLN A 537 4.73 -12.41 -26.57
N HIS A 538 4.97 -13.22 -25.53
CA HIS A 538 4.45 -14.57 -25.41
C HIS A 538 3.60 -14.78 -24.16
N ALA A 539 3.09 -13.71 -23.55
CA ALA A 539 2.25 -13.75 -22.35
C ALA A 539 2.81 -14.67 -21.25
N GLY A 540 4.12 -14.57 -20.97
CA GLY A 540 4.75 -15.33 -19.89
C GLY A 540 5.11 -16.77 -20.19
N VAL A 541 4.84 -17.26 -21.41
CA VAL A 541 5.11 -18.65 -21.76
C VAL A 541 6.58 -18.83 -22.16
N PHE A 542 7.43 -19.12 -21.19
CA PHE A 542 8.88 -19.33 -21.39
C PHE A 542 9.23 -20.35 -22.50
N LYS A 543 8.37 -21.35 -22.74
CA LYS A 543 8.57 -22.35 -23.81
C LYS A 543 8.61 -21.72 -25.21
N ASN A 544 7.96 -20.57 -25.40
CA ASN A 544 7.80 -19.94 -26.70
C ASN A 544 8.92 -18.95 -27.02
N LEU A 545 9.83 -18.68 -26.08
CA LEU A 545 10.91 -17.73 -26.30
C LEU A 545 11.96 -18.29 -27.26
N ALA A 546 12.46 -17.44 -28.15
CA ALA A 546 13.57 -17.75 -29.05
C ALA A 546 14.90 -17.64 -28.29
N TRP A 547 15.18 -18.63 -27.44
CA TRP A 547 16.32 -18.61 -26.52
C TRP A 547 17.66 -18.46 -27.23
N THR A 548 18.45 -17.49 -26.78
CA THR A 548 19.84 -17.25 -27.22
C THR A 548 20.88 -17.99 -26.37
N LEU A 549 20.43 -18.85 -25.44
CA LEU A 549 21.26 -19.46 -24.40
C LEU A 549 21.85 -20.84 -24.76
N ASP A 550 21.84 -21.26 -26.03
CA ASP A 550 22.45 -22.51 -26.53
C ASP A 550 22.19 -23.74 -25.63
N ASN A 551 20.91 -24.04 -25.34
CA ASN A 551 20.49 -25.17 -24.49
C ASN A 551 20.97 -25.15 -23.03
N ARG A 552 21.48 -24.02 -22.52
CA ARG A 552 21.87 -23.85 -21.10
C ARG A 552 20.72 -23.42 -20.20
N PHE A 553 19.52 -23.88 -20.46
CA PHE A 553 18.33 -23.56 -19.67
C PHE A 553 17.39 -24.76 -19.54
N ALA A 554 16.56 -24.72 -18.52
CA ALA A 554 15.48 -25.68 -18.32
C ALA A 554 14.25 -25.01 -17.74
N LEU A 555 13.08 -25.58 -18.03
CA LEU A 555 11.80 -25.18 -17.45
C LEU A 555 11.41 -26.18 -16.37
N TYR A 556 10.83 -25.69 -15.28
CA TYR A 556 10.33 -26.54 -14.19
C TYR A 556 8.91 -26.16 -13.78
N SER A 557 8.25 -27.11 -13.13
CA SER A 557 6.88 -26.95 -12.64
C SER A 557 6.86 -26.93 -11.11
N HIS A 558 5.97 -26.12 -10.56
CA HIS A 558 5.73 -25.98 -9.13
C HIS A 558 4.74 -27.05 -8.69
N ARG A 559 5.23 -28.26 -8.43
CA ARG A 559 4.41 -29.32 -7.83
C ARG A 559 4.52 -29.21 -6.31
N PRO A 560 3.39 -28.98 -5.62
CA PRO A 560 3.40 -28.80 -4.17
C PRO A 560 3.69 -30.12 -3.44
N SER A 561 4.41 -30.05 -2.33
CA SER A 561 4.50 -31.12 -1.31
C SER A 561 3.25 -31.10 -0.41
N GLU A 562 2.89 -32.26 0.18
CA GLU A 562 1.83 -32.35 1.21
C GLU A 562 2.23 -31.63 2.51
N ASP A 563 3.53 -31.50 2.78
CA ASP A 563 4.05 -30.75 3.92
C ASP A 563 4.13 -29.25 3.62
N LYS A 564 3.30 -28.47 4.33
CA LYS A 564 3.23 -27.00 4.19
C LYS A 564 4.53 -26.29 4.59
N SER A 565 5.42 -26.92 5.38
CA SER A 565 6.68 -26.31 5.82
C SER A 565 7.81 -26.42 4.78
N THR A 566 7.67 -27.33 3.80
CA THR A 566 8.62 -27.61 2.70
C THR A 566 7.93 -27.55 1.33
N TRP A 567 6.90 -26.72 1.22
CA TRP A 567 5.88 -26.75 0.17
C TRP A 567 6.44 -26.78 -1.27
N LEU A 568 7.55 -26.08 -1.58
CA LEU A 568 8.20 -26.08 -2.91
C LEU A 568 9.68 -26.51 -2.91
N ASP A 569 10.19 -27.15 -1.86
CA ASP A 569 11.57 -27.65 -1.85
C ASP A 569 11.82 -28.65 -2.99
N GLY A 570 10.83 -29.50 -3.27
CA GLY A 570 10.85 -30.41 -4.42
C GLY A 570 10.92 -29.69 -5.77
N ALA A 571 10.30 -28.50 -5.90
CA ALA A 571 10.36 -27.71 -7.13
C ALA A 571 11.75 -27.07 -7.33
N ALA A 572 12.36 -26.54 -6.28
CA ALA A 572 13.73 -26.02 -6.32
C ALA A 572 14.77 -27.11 -6.65
N ILE A 573 14.64 -28.29 -6.04
CA ILE A 573 15.48 -29.47 -6.36
C ILE A 573 15.25 -29.90 -7.82
N ASN A 574 14.00 -29.93 -8.27
CA ASN A 574 13.68 -30.28 -9.65
C ASN A 574 14.29 -29.28 -10.63
N ALA A 575 14.22 -27.97 -10.37
CA ALA A 575 14.86 -26.95 -11.21
C ALA A 575 16.35 -27.25 -11.41
N LEU A 576 17.09 -27.44 -10.31
CA LEU A 576 18.51 -27.79 -10.35
C LEU A 576 18.79 -29.09 -11.11
N ARG A 577 17.98 -30.12 -10.88
CA ARG A 577 18.13 -31.41 -11.58
C ARG A 577 17.93 -31.29 -13.09
N GLN A 578 16.95 -30.50 -13.53
CA GLN A 578 16.64 -30.34 -14.96
C GLN A 578 17.78 -29.67 -15.74
N ILE A 579 18.63 -28.87 -15.08
CA ILE A 579 19.81 -28.27 -15.69
C ILE A 579 21.11 -29.04 -15.38
N GLY A 580 20.98 -30.29 -14.91
CA GLY A 580 22.11 -31.20 -14.69
C GLY A 580 22.90 -30.96 -13.40
N VAL A 581 22.37 -30.19 -12.44
CA VAL A 581 23.01 -29.99 -11.14
C VAL A 581 22.69 -31.15 -10.22
N THR A 582 23.74 -31.80 -9.72
CA THR A 582 23.62 -32.86 -8.70
C THR A 582 23.87 -32.24 -7.32
N LEU A 583 22.84 -32.29 -6.47
CA LEU A 583 22.91 -31.86 -5.08
C LEU A 583 23.68 -32.88 -4.22
N ARG A 584 24.27 -32.44 -3.12
CA ARG A 584 25.03 -33.31 -2.21
C ARG A 584 24.05 -34.30 -1.56
N LYS A 585 24.38 -35.60 -1.52
CA LYS A 585 23.51 -36.59 -0.85
C LYS A 585 23.17 -36.11 0.57
N PRO A 586 21.92 -36.23 1.03
CA PRO A 586 21.59 -35.90 2.40
C PRO A 586 22.47 -36.76 3.32
N VAL A 587 23.17 -36.12 4.26
CA VAL A 587 23.69 -36.83 5.42
C VAL A 587 22.44 -37.38 6.12
N LYS A 588 22.27 -38.70 6.17
CA LYS A 588 21.21 -39.30 6.98
C LYS A 588 21.38 -38.73 8.39
N HIS A 589 20.39 -37.97 8.86
CA HIS A 589 20.23 -37.80 10.30
C HIS A 589 19.91 -39.20 10.83
N THR A 590 20.88 -39.82 11.50
CA THR A 590 20.64 -40.96 12.37
C THR A 590 19.59 -40.50 13.37
N PRO A 591 18.43 -41.16 13.50
CA PRO A 591 17.52 -40.85 14.58
C PRO A 591 18.28 -41.07 15.89
N ALA A 592 18.30 -40.05 16.74
CA ALA A 592 18.84 -40.16 18.08
C ALA A 592 18.05 -41.24 18.83
N THR A 593 18.57 -42.46 18.79
CA THR A 593 18.15 -43.56 19.64
C THR A 593 19.38 -43.91 20.48
N GLU A 594 19.23 -43.69 21.78
CA GLU A 594 19.96 -44.37 22.84
C GLU A 594 21.50 -44.34 22.78
N ALA A 595 22.07 -43.26 23.30
CA ALA A 595 23.37 -43.31 23.96
C ALA A 595 23.30 -42.49 25.25
N ASN A 596 22.66 -43.08 26.27
CA ASN A 596 22.97 -42.84 27.68
C ASN A 596 22.54 -44.06 28.49
N LYS A 597 23.33 -45.13 28.35
CA LYS A 597 23.44 -46.24 29.30
C LYS A 597 24.92 -46.62 29.40
N SER A 598 25.32 -46.99 30.61
CA SER A 598 26.67 -47.24 31.19
C SER A 598 27.39 -45.95 31.59
N ASP A 599 27.61 -45.60 32.86
CA ASP A 599 27.86 -46.45 34.03
C ASP A 599 27.45 -45.74 35.32
N VAL A 600 26.60 -46.37 36.15
CA VAL A 600 26.73 -46.34 37.61
C VAL A 600 26.33 -47.73 38.14
N SER A 601 27.22 -48.25 38.97
CA SER A 601 27.34 -49.60 39.53
C SER A 601 26.15 -50.11 40.32
N GLU A 602 25.96 -51.43 40.27
CA GLU A 602 25.23 -52.24 41.25
C GLU A 602 25.88 -52.11 42.64
N THR A 603 25.44 -51.15 43.42
CA THR A 603 25.46 -51.18 44.90
C THR A 603 24.45 -50.15 45.39
N ASP A 604 23.65 -50.51 46.39
CA ASP A 604 22.69 -49.66 47.12
C ASP A 604 21.24 -49.61 46.58
N ARG A 605 20.73 -50.77 46.18
CA ARG A 605 19.31 -51.13 46.35
C ARG A 605 19.15 -51.86 47.70
N ASP A 606 19.26 -51.10 48.78
CA ASP A 606 18.71 -51.46 50.10
C ASP A 606 19.01 -50.32 51.07
N GLN A 607 18.11 -49.33 51.15
CA GLN A 607 17.78 -48.59 52.37
C GLN A 607 16.73 -47.50 52.10
N LEU A 608 15.57 -47.66 52.76
CA LEU A 608 14.66 -46.60 53.23
C LEU A 608 13.88 -45.85 52.11
N ALA A 609 12.60 -46.06 51.82
CA ALA A 609 11.49 -46.48 52.67
C ALA A 609 11.57 -45.88 54.08
N ASN A 610 11.53 -44.55 54.20
CA ASN A 610 11.00 -43.88 55.40
C ASN A 610 10.79 -42.37 55.18
N ALA A 611 9.66 -41.89 55.73
CA ALA A 611 9.26 -40.50 56.00
C ALA A 611 8.94 -39.63 54.76
N ALA A 612 7.68 -39.34 54.39
CA ALA A 612 6.58 -38.75 55.18
C ALA A 612 6.99 -37.46 55.92
N LEU A 613 6.27 -36.38 55.58
CA LEU A 613 6.11 -35.11 56.33
C LEU A 613 7.31 -34.16 56.36
N SER A 614 7.33 -33.16 55.48
CA SER A 614 7.15 -31.72 55.85
C SER A 614 6.84 -30.88 54.61
#